data_AF-A0A4R6BCX9-F1
#
_entry.id   AF-A0A4R6BCX9-F1
#
_cell.length_a   1.000
_cell.length_b   1.000
_cell.length_c   1.000
_cell.angle_alpha   90.00
_cell.angle_beta   90.00
_cell.angle_gamma   90.00
#
_symmetry.space_group_name_H-M   'P 1'
#
loop_
_entity.id
_entity.type
_entity.pdbx_description
1 polymer ?
#
loop_
_entity_poly.entity_id
_entity_poly.type
_entity_poly.pdbx_seq_one_letter_code
_entity_poly.pdbx_strand_id
1 'polypeptide(L)'
;MVNLFCTENRTERNESMEEVFDYEKLRSRMKECGFSQDNLAKSASIGRTSLSLKLNNKVAFTQTDMRRISKVLFIAAEEIGPYFFTPLVQKTELKGRGG
;
A
#
# COMPACT_ATOMS: atom_id res chain seq x y z
N MET A 1 33.86 9.61 -1.80
CA MET A 1 33.28 8.43 -1.13
C MET A 1 32.06 8.93 -0.38
N VAL A 2 30.92 8.29 -0.62
CA VAL A 2 29.58 8.50 -0.03
C VAL A 2 29.03 9.93 -0.07
N ASN A 3 28.21 10.22 -1.08
CA ASN A 3 27.23 11.29 -0.93
C ASN A 3 25.86 10.87 -1.44
N LEU A 4 24.88 11.15 -0.57
CA LEU A 4 23.52 11.54 -0.86
C LEU A 4 22.61 10.46 -1.48
N PHE A 5 21.75 9.86 -0.64
CA PHE A 5 20.29 9.82 -0.81
C PHE A 5 19.70 8.79 0.16
N CYS A 6 19.12 9.27 1.27
CA CYS A 6 17.87 8.74 1.77
C CYS A 6 17.28 9.78 2.71
N THR A 7 16.46 10.64 2.10
CA THR A 7 15.76 11.76 2.71
C THR A 7 15.01 11.34 3.98
N GLU A 8 15.27 12.09 5.04
CA GLU A 8 14.39 12.22 6.20
C GLU A 8 12.97 12.54 5.74
N ASN A 9 12.05 11.59 5.88
CA ASN A 9 10.62 11.90 5.84
C ASN A 9 10.11 12.03 7.27
N ARG A 10 10.32 13.22 7.83
CA ARG A 10 9.58 13.73 8.98
C ARG A 10 8.20 14.16 8.48
N THR A 11 7.26 13.22 8.38
CA THR A 11 5.87 13.57 8.04
C THR A 11 5.19 14.05 9.32
N GLU A 12 4.97 15.36 9.39
CA GLU A 12 4.12 16.01 10.38
C GLU A 12 2.72 15.39 10.36
N ARG A 13 2.20 15.05 11.55
CA ARG A 13 0.90 14.41 11.76
C ARG A 13 -0.22 15.39 11.41
N ASN A 14 -0.72 15.32 10.18
CA ASN A 14 -2.03 15.82 9.83
C ASN A 14 -3.07 14.76 10.18
N GLU A 15 -3.58 14.80 11.41
CA GLU A 15 -4.74 14.03 11.85
C GLU A 15 -5.99 14.62 11.20
N SER A 16 -6.43 14.08 10.07
CA SER A 16 -7.74 14.41 9.50
C SER A 16 -8.19 13.24 8.62
N MET A 17 -9.04 12.41 9.22
CA MET A 17 -9.93 11.45 8.56
C MET A 17 -9.22 10.48 7.60
N GLU A 18 -8.49 9.50 8.15
CA GLU A 18 -7.81 8.50 7.34
C GLU A 18 -8.82 7.56 6.68
N GLU A 19 -9.00 7.73 5.37
CA GLU A 19 -9.57 6.70 4.51
C GLU A 19 -8.68 5.45 4.59
N VAL A 20 -9.22 4.37 5.16
CA VAL A 20 -8.51 3.09 5.29
C VAL A 20 -8.76 2.28 4.03
N PHE A 21 -7.69 1.76 3.44
CA PHE A 21 -7.77 0.94 2.24
C PHE A 21 -7.50 -0.53 2.54
N ASP A 22 -8.16 -1.40 1.78
CA ASP A 22 -7.92 -2.82 1.76
C ASP A 22 -6.73 -3.15 0.84
N TYR A 23 -5.69 -3.73 1.42
CA TYR A 23 -4.50 -4.17 0.69
C TYR A 23 -4.38 -5.70 0.61
N GLU A 24 -5.46 -6.46 0.86
CA GLU A 24 -5.42 -7.93 0.79
C GLU A 24 -5.13 -8.40 -0.64
N LYS A 25 -5.69 -7.72 -1.65
CA LYS A 25 -5.41 -7.99 -3.05
C LYS A 25 -3.93 -7.77 -3.39
N LEU A 26 -3.34 -6.70 -2.87
CA LEU A 26 -1.92 -6.40 -3.05
C LEU A 26 -1.03 -7.45 -2.37
N ARG A 27 -1.36 -7.84 -1.13
CA ARG A 27 -0.65 -8.91 -0.39
C ARG A 27 -0.73 -10.26 -1.08
N SER A 28 -1.90 -10.59 -1.62
CA SER A 28 -2.11 -11.81 -2.41
C SER A 28 -1.21 -11.80 -3.64
N ARG A 29 -1.19 -10.69 -4.39
CA ARG A 29 -0.34 -10.55 -5.58
C ARG A 29 1.15 -10.63 -5.26
N MET A 30 1.59 -10.05 -4.14
CA MET A 30 2.97 -10.21 -3.66
C MET A 30 3.33 -11.68 -3.46
N LYS A 31 2.44 -12.45 -2.83
CA LYS A 31 2.64 -13.88 -2.59
C LYS A 31 2.67 -14.69 -3.89
N GLU A 32 1.77 -14.40 -4.84
CA GLU A 32 1.74 -15.03 -6.16
C GLU A 32 3.04 -14.78 -6.94
N CYS A 33 3.60 -13.57 -6.83
CA CYS A 33 4.87 -13.21 -7.44
C CYS A 33 6.10 -13.65 -6.61
N GLY A 34 5.92 -14.36 -5.48
CA GLY A 34 7.03 -14.83 -4.63
C GLY A 34 7.77 -13.76 -3.85
N PHE A 35 7.17 -12.57 -3.67
CA PHE A 35 7.77 -11.47 -2.93
C PHE A 35 7.41 -11.51 -1.44
N SER A 36 8.44 -11.48 -0.59
CA SER A 36 8.30 -11.04 0.79
C SER A 36 8.22 -9.50 0.85
N GLN A 37 7.76 -8.95 1.98
CA GLN A 37 7.74 -7.50 2.19
C GLN A 37 9.15 -6.89 2.11
N ASP A 38 10.17 -7.59 2.60
CA ASP A 38 11.57 -7.15 2.54
C ASP A 38 12.08 -7.10 1.08
N ASN A 39 11.80 -8.16 0.30
CA ASN A 39 12.21 -8.23 -1.10
C ASN A 39 11.46 -7.19 -1.94
N LEU A 40 10.15 -7.00 -1.74
CA LEU A 40 9.39 -5.97 -2.43
C LEU A 40 9.91 -4.58 -2.09
N ALA A 41 10.19 -4.29 -0.83
CA ALA A 41 10.75 -3.00 -0.41
C ALA A 41 12.05 -2.68 -1.14
N LYS A 42 12.96 -3.68 -1.22
CA LYS A 42 14.22 -3.56 -1.98
C LYS A 42 13.97 -3.34 -3.48
N SER A 43 13.16 -4.18 -4.11
CA SER A 43 12.88 -4.11 -5.55
C SER A 43 12.15 -2.82 -5.95
N ALA A 44 11.24 -2.33 -5.10
CA ALA A 44 10.51 -1.09 -5.33
C ALA A 44 11.29 0.17 -4.86
N SER A 45 12.51 0.00 -4.31
CA SER A 45 13.29 1.10 -3.72
C SER A 45 12.48 1.93 -2.69
N ILE A 46 11.79 1.22 -1.79
CA ILE A 46 11.04 1.78 -0.67
C ILE A 46 11.68 1.29 0.62
N GLY A 47 11.83 2.15 1.64
CA GLY A 47 12.32 1.70 2.94
C GLY A 47 11.40 0.66 3.57
N ARG A 48 11.96 -0.43 4.14
CA ARG A 48 11.18 -1.53 4.73
C ARG A 48 10.13 -1.07 5.73
N THR A 49 10.54 -0.17 6.64
CA THR A 49 9.65 0.45 7.63
C THR A 49 8.56 1.26 6.96
N SER A 50 8.88 2.02 5.91
CA SER A 50 7.89 2.82 5.16
C SER A 50 6.86 1.93 4.45
N LEU A 51 7.30 0.86 3.78
CA LEU A 51 6.39 -0.11 3.17
C LEU A 51 5.49 -0.78 4.23
N SER A 52 6.04 -1.10 5.40
CA SER A 52 5.26 -1.65 6.52
C SER A 52 4.18 -0.68 6.98
N LEU A 53 4.54 0.58 7.23
CA LEU A 53 3.60 1.60 7.63
C LEU A 53 2.50 1.79 6.58
N LYS A 54 2.85 1.77 5.29
CA LYS A 54 1.89 1.87 4.18
C LYS A 54 0.92 0.69 4.12
N LEU A 55 1.43 -0.54 4.17
CA LEU A 55 0.61 -1.76 4.17
C LEU A 55 -0.28 -1.92 5.42
N ASN A 56 -0.01 -1.16 6.48
CA ASN A 56 -0.80 -1.10 7.70
C ASN A 56 -1.65 0.18 7.81
N ASN A 57 -1.85 0.91 6.69
CA ASN A 57 -2.64 2.13 6.63
C ASN A 57 -2.17 3.22 7.62
N LYS A 58 -0.88 3.26 7.99
CA LYS A 58 -0.30 4.33 8.83
C LYS A 58 0.23 5.51 8.03
N VAL A 59 0.49 5.28 6.74
CA VAL A 59 0.99 6.28 5.79
C VAL A 59 0.41 5.93 4.42
N ALA A 60 -0.09 6.90 3.68
CA ALA A 60 -0.58 6.65 2.32
C ALA A 60 0.54 6.25 1.34
N PHE A 61 0.20 5.47 0.32
CA PHE A 61 1.10 5.26 -0.83
C PHE A 61 1.19 6.55 -1.65
N THR A 62 2.40 6.95 -2.04
CA THR A 62 2.56 8.02 -3.03
C THR A 62 2.35 7.46 -4.43
N GLN A 63 2.04 8.31 -5.41
CA GLN A 63 1.93 7.88 -6.81
C GLN A 63 3.21 7.19 -7.32
N THR A 64 4.38 7.64 -6.85
CA THR A 64 5.67 7.02 -7.15
C THR A 64 5.78 5.62 -6.56
N ASP A 65 5.34 5.42 -5.32
CA ASP A 65 5.32 4.09 -4.68
C ASP A 65 4.42 3.14 -5.46
N MET A 66 3.19 3.56 -5.77
CA MET A 66 2.22 2.75 -6.52
C MET A 66 2.78 2.33 -7.88
N ARG A 67 3.39 3.27 -8.61
CA ARG A 67 4.03 3.01 -9.91
C ARG A 67 5.20 2.04 -9.82
N ARG A 68 6.02 2.12 -8.77
CA ARG A 68 7.17 1.21 -8.59
C ARG A 68 6.70 -0.18 -8.22
N ILE A 69 5.75 -0.29 -7.28
CA ILE A 69 5.18 -1.57 -6.85
C ILE A 69 4.45 -2.25 -8.01
N SER A 70 3.64 -1.50 -8.78
CA SER A 70 2.93 -2.07 -9.93
C SER A 70 3.88 -2.64 -10.98
N LYS A 71 5.00 -1.97 -11.26
CA LYS A 71 6.06 -2.49 -12.15
C LYS A 71 6.69 -3.77 -11.62
N VAL A 72 6.99 -3.84 -10.32
CA VAL A 72 7.64 -5.03 -9.71
C VAL A 72 6.68 -6.23 -9.66
N LEU A 73 5.40 -5.99 -9.42
CA LEU A 73 4.37 -7.03 -9.32
C LEU A 73 3.66 -7.33 -10.66
N PHE A 74 4.14 -6.74 -11.75
CA PHE A 74 3.57 -6.88 -13.10
C PHE A 74 2.06 -6.59 -13.13
N ILE A 75 1.65 -5.52 -12.44
CA ILE A 75 0.26 -5.04 -12.42
C ILE A 75 0.10 -4.03 -13.57
N ALA A 76 -0.86 -4.28 -14.46
CA ALA A 76 -1.20 -3.36 -15.54
C ALA A 76 -1.70 -2.03 -14.96
N ALA A 77 -1.43 -0.91 -15.65
CA ALA A 77 -1.81 0.42 -15.17
C ALA A 77 -3.33 0.56 -14.96
N GLU A 78 -4.11 -0.09 -15.82
CA GLU A 78 -5.58 -0.14 -15.79
C GLU A 78 -6.10 -0.88 -14.54
N GLU A 79 -5.32 -1.85 -14.05
CA GLU A 79 -5.68 -2.70 -12.91
C GLU A 79 -5.21 -2.12 -11.57
N ILE A 80 -4.49 -1.00 -11.52
CA ILE A 80 -3.96 -0.41 -10.27
C ILE A 80 -5.08 -0.06 -9.28
N GLY A 81 -6.23 0.41 -9.79
CA GLY A 81 -7.41 0.79 -9.02
C GLY A 81 -7.72 -0.14 -7.84
N PRO A 82 -8.10 -1.40 -8.11
CA PRO A 82 -8.47 -2.36 -7.07
C PRO A 82 -7.34 -2.81 -6.12
N TYR A 83 -6.06 -2.46 -6.38
CA TYR A 83 -4.96 -2.78 -5.47
C TYR A 83 -4.67 -1.70 -4.43
N PHE A 84 -4.92 -0.43 -4.75
CA PHE A 84 -4.54 0.71 -3.91
C PHE A 84 -5.73 1.57 -3.47
N PHE A 85 -6.88 1.45 -4.14
CA PHE A 85 -8.04 2.32 -3.95
C PHE A 85 -9.30 1.54 -3.54
N THR A 86 -9.15 0.31 -3.02
CA THR A 86 -10.26 -0.45 -2.46
C THR A 86 -10.52 0.03 -1.03
N PRO A 87 -11.66 0.64 -0.70
CA PRO A 87 -11.94 1.07 0.66
C PRO A 87 -12.16 -0.14 1.58
N LEU A 88 -11.63 -0.07 2.80
CA LEU A 88 -11.90 -1.08 3.83
C LEU A 88 -13.32 -0.85 4.37
N VAL A 89 -14.31 -1.45 3.71
CA VAL A 89 -15.71 -1.32 4.14
C VAL A 89 -15.93 -2.08 5.46
N GLN A 90 -16.21 -1.33 6.54
CA GLN A 90 -16.79 -1.95 7.72
C GLN A 90 -18.20 -2.40 7.32
N LYS A 91 -18.42 -3.71 7.20
CA LYS A 91 -19.77 -4.27 7.02
C LYS A 91 -20.59 -3.90 8.27
N THR A 92 -21.28 -2.76 8.25
CA THR A 92 -22.49 -2.63 9.04
C THR A 92 -23.49 -3.59 8.42
N GLU A 93 -23.66 -4.73 9.07
CA GLU A 93 -24.65 -5.72 8.68
C GLU A 93 -26.03 -5.05 8.59
N LEU A 94 -26.51 -4.82 7.38
CA LEU A 94 -27.94 -4.61 7.15
C LEU A 94 -28.63 -5.95 7.42
N LYS A 95 -28.92 -6.19 8.71
CA LYS A 95 -29.79 -7.27 9.15
C LYS A 95 -31.14 -7.03 8.50
N GLY A 96 -31.40 -7.75 7.40
CA GLY A 96 -32.72 -7.80 6.78
C GLY A 96 -33.74 -8.17 7.85
N ARG A 97 -34.59 -7.22 8.21
CA ARG A 97 -35.88 -7.52 8.82
C ARG A 97 -36.82 -7.84 7.68
N GLY A 98 -36.86 -9.12 7.32
CA GLY A 98 -38.10 -9.71 6.86
C GLY A 98 -39.11 -9.62 8.00
N GLY A 99 -40.29 -9.11 7.68
CA GLY A 99 -41.44 -8.93 8.55
C GLY A 99 -42.56 -8.34 7.73
#